data_AF-A0A0F9TFQ4-F1
#
_entry.id   AF-A0A0F9TFQ4-F1
#
_cell.length_a   1.000
_cell.length_b   1.000
_cell.length_c   1.000
_cell.angle_alpha   90.00
_cell.angle_beta   90.00
_cell.angle_gamma   90.00
#
_symmetry.space_group_name_H-M   'P 1'
#
loop_
_entity.id
_entity.type
_entity.pdbx_description
1 polymer ?
#
loop_
_entity_poly.entity_id
_entity_poly.type
_entity_poly.pdbx_seq_one_letter_code
_entity_poly.pdbx_strand_id
1 'polypeptide(L)'
;MRKLIINIGILLLASLLLQAYAQAQPDEKLFREAKILIFDKEWKDAQEKLEDLLEKYPDSSWYSQAVFYRAKCLKEQRRKKLEALKAFRDYIKRRDRSKSLAEDSELSIIDLAYELYKDGKRSYLAEIEKRLSSSNRVVRYFAAIKLSQVKEKKVASRAVPVLKEIIKKEKDDELRDRAKIALLRVDPGVLKDLEEERPVRKAKLLKIRVWKDGEQTLKINIPWALADLALGSIEEEEKASLKKEGYDLDTIMKTLAEVGEIIYIENKEEGTIIKIWIE
;
A
#
# COMPACT_ATOMS: atom_id res chain seq x y z
N MET A 1 -5.46 64.34 29.03
CA MET A 1 -6.73 63.87 28.41
C MET A 1 -6.57 63.47 26.94
N ARG A 2 -5.97 64.29 26.06
CA ARG A 2 -5.83 64.00 24.61
C ARG A 2 -5.12 62.67 24.26
N LYS A 3 -4.04 62.31 24.98
CA LYS A 3 -3.32 61.03 24.81
C LYS A 3 -4.12 59.80 25.28
N LEU A 4 -5.00 59.97 26.28
CA LEU A 4 -5.85 58.88 26.79
C LEU A 4 -6.94 58.54 25.76
N ILE A 5 -7.50 59.54 25.10
CA ILE A 5 -8.51 59.39 24.04
C ILE A 5 -7.92 58.71 22.79
N ILE A 6 -6.68 59.05 22.40
CA ILE A 6 -5.99 58.42 21.27
C ILE A 6 -5.72 56.93 21.54
N ASN A 7 -5.26 56.58 22.76
CA ASN A 7 -4.99 55.18 23.11
C ASN A 7 -6.27 54.34 23.20
N ILE A 8 -7.39 54.90 23.68
CA ILE A 8 -8.70 54.24 23.69
C ILE A 8 -9.22 54.02 22.27
N GLY A 9 -9.01 55.00 21.37
CA GLY A 9 -9.37 54.88 19.96
C GLY A 9 -8.61 53.77 19.23
N ILE A 10 -7.31 53.61 19.50
CA ILE A 10 -6.49 52.53 18.92
C ILE A 10 -6.92 51.16 19.47
N LEU A 11 -7.26 51.07 20.75
CA LEU A 11 -7.74 49.83 21.37
C LEU A 11 -9.11 49.39 20.82
N LEU A 12 -10.00 50.35 20.56
CA LEU A 12 -11.29 50.13 19.90
C LEU A 12 -11.13 49.73 18.42
N LEU A 13 -10.16 50.31 17.71
CA LEU A 13 -9.87 49.94 16.32
C LEU A 13 -9.28 48.52 16.23
N ALA A 14 -8.41 48.15 17.17
CA ALA A 14 -7.82 46.82 17.25
C ALA A 14 -8.88 45.75 17.62
N SER A 15 -9.83 46.07 18.50
CA SER A 15 -10.92 45.14 18.85
C SER A 15 -11.93 44.96 17.71
N LEU A 16 -12.22 46.01 16.94
CA LEU A 16 -13.05 45.94 15.73
C LEU A 16 -12.42 45.08 14.63
N LEU A 17 -11.09 45.18 14.44
CA LEU A 17 -10.35 44.32 13.52
C LEU A 17 -10.38 42.86 13.98
N LEU A 18 -10.18 42.58 15.27
CA LEU A 18 -10.24 41.22 15.82
C LEU A 18 -11.64 40.59 15.75
N GLN A 19 -12.71 41.36 15.92
CA GLN A 19 -14.08 40.85 15.77
C GLN A 19 -14.44 40.51 14.32
N ALA A 20 -13.90 41.25 13.34
CA ALA A 20 -14.04 40.90 11.91
C ALA A 20 -13.28 39.62 11.52
N TYR A 21 -12.22 39.25 12.26
CA TYR A 21 -11.51 37.97 12.11
C TYR A 21 -12.17 36.81 12.89
N ALA A 22 -12.98 37.08 13.91
CA ALA A 22 -13.61 36.05 14.75
C ALA A 22 -14.87 35.44 14.11
N GLN A 23 -15.51 36.13 13.18
CA GLN A 23 -16.58 35.57 12.37
C GLN A 23 -15.96 34.86 11.17
N ALA A 24 -16.33 33.58 10.94
CA ALA A 24 -15.82 32.84 9.78
C ALA A 24 -16.05 33.67 8.52
N GLN A 25 -14.97 33.94 7.78
CA GLN A 25 -15.06 34.75 6.57
C GLN A 25 -16.07 34.10 5.61
N PRO A 26 -16.85 34.90 4.85
CA PRO A 26 -17.92 34.37 4.00
C PRO A 26 -17.49 33.24 3.03
N ASP A 27 -16.25 33.29 2.55
CA ASP A 27 -15.62 32.26 1.73
C ASP A 27 -15.34 30.95 2.52
N GLU A 28 -14.82 31.05 3.75
CA GLU A 28 -14.63 29.90 4.64
C GLU A 28 -15.97 29.22 4.94
N LYS A 29 -17.04 30.01 5.15
CA LYS A 29 -18.38 29.48 5.39
C LYS A 29 -18.89 28.67 4.19
N LEU A 30 -18.80 29.22 2.97
CA LEU A 30 -19.17 28.51 1.75
C LEU A 30 -18.36 27.21 1.59
N PHE A 31 -17.05 27.26 1.85
CA PHE A 31 -16.20 26.09 1.76
C PHE A 31 -16.56 25.01 2.78
N ARG A 32 -16.90 25.42 4.01
CA ARG A 32 -17.30 24.50 5.09
C ARG A 32 -18.64 23.84 4.78
N GLU A 33 -19.62 24.61 4.32
CA GLU A 33 -20.92 24.09 3.87
C GLU A 33 -20.75 23.09 2.73
N ALA A 34 -19.94 23.41 1.71
CA ALA A 34 -19.64 22.49 0.63
C ALA A 34 -19.03 21.17 1.11
N LYS A 35 -18.14 21.21 2.11
CA LYS A 35 -17.54 19.99 2.69
C LYS A 35 -18.56 19.13 3.43
N ILE A 36 -19.51 19.74 4.13
CA ILE A 36 -20.62 19.02 4.78
C ILE A 36 -21.47 18.33 3.71
N LEU A 37 -21.88 19.07 2.68
CA LEU A 37 -22.66 18.52 1.56
C LEU A 37 -21.92 17.39 0.82
N ILE A 38 -20.60 17.50 0.65
CA ILE A 38 -19.75 16.43 0.09
C ILE A 38 -19.78 15.18 0.97
N PHE A 39 -19.72 15.35 2.29
CA PHE A 39 -19.80 14.23 3.23
C PHE A 39 -21.17 13.54 3.15
N ASP A 40 -22.23 14.32 3.02
CA ASP A 40 -23.61 13.85 2.85
C ASP A 40 -23.92 13.35 1.42
N LYS A 41 -22.94 13.45 0.50
CA LYS A 41 -23.02 13.06 -0.91
C LYS A 41 -24.04 13.87 -1.71
N GLU A 42 -24.36 15.07 -1.25
CA GLU A 42 -25.17 16.06 -1.98
C GLU A 42 -24.30 16.80 -3.00
N TRP A 43 -23.88 16.07 -4.04
CA TRP A 43 -22.84 16.52 -4.97
C TRP A 43 -23.21 17.78 -5.75
N LYS A 44 -24.50 17.99 -6.04
CA LYS A 44 -24.95 19.15 -6.82
C LYS A 44 -24.93 20.41 -5.95
N ASP A 45 -25.51 20.33 -4.77
CA ASP A 45 -25.57 21.45 -3.83
C ASP A 45 -24.17 21.83 -3.34
N ALA A 46 -23.31 20.82 -3.10
CA ALA A 46 -21.90 21.07 -2.85
C ALA A 46 -21.19 21.79 -4.01
N GLN A 47 -21.47 21.38 -5.26
CA GLN A 47 -20.90 22.03 -6.44
C GLN A 47 -21.31 23.50 -6.51
N GLU A 48 -22.57 23.81 -6.25
CA GLU A 48 -23.10 25.19 -6.27
C GLU A 48 -22.40 26.07 -5.23
N LYS A 49 -22.25 25.58 -3.99
CA LYS A 49 -21.51 26.30 -2.93
C LYS A 49 -20.04 26.57 -3.29
N LEU A 50 -19.40 25.63 -3.97
CA LEU A 50 -18.03 25.79 -4.43
C LEU A 50 -17.94 26.76 -5.60
N GLU A 51 -18.90 26.74 -6.52
CA GLU A 51 -18.97 27.70 -7.63
C GLU A 51 -19.19 29.13 -7.11
N ASP A 52 -20.08 29.31 -6.13
CA ASP A 52 -20.26 30.56 -5.41
C ASP A 52 -18.95 31.08 -4.79
N LEU A 53 -18.18 30.19 -4.15
CA LEU A 53 -16.88 30.56 -3.57
C LEU A 53 -15.91 31.02 -4.66
N LEU A 54 -15.80 30.24 -5.74
CA LEU A 54 -14.85 30.50 -6.83
C LEU A 54 -15.20 31.77 -7.62
N GLU A 55 -16.48 32.13 -7.72
CA GLU A 55 -16.91 33.34 -8.41
C GLU A 55 -16.77 34.59 -7.52
N LYS A 56 -17.24 34.52 -6.27
CA LYS A 56 -17.31 35.69 -5.38
C LYS A 56 -15.99 35.99 -4.68
N TYR A 57 -15.12 34.99 -4.51
CA TYR A 57 -13.87 35.11 -3.75
C TYR A 57 -12.67 34.53 -4.51
N PRO A 58 -12.27 35.13 -5.66
CA PRO A 58 -11.17 34.63 -6.49
C PRO A 58 -9.81 34.63 -5.79
N ASP A 59 -9.61 35.51 -4.81
CA ASP A 59 -8.38 35.64 -4.03
C ASP A 59 -8.41 34.85 -2.70
N SER A 60 -9.46 34.05 -2.47
CA SER A 60 -9.61 33.26 -1.25
C SER A 60 -8.47 32.25 -1.08
N SER A 61 -8.00 32.09 0.16
CA SER A 61 -7.06 31.02 0.51
C SER A 61 -7.64 29.61 0.27
N TRP A 62 -8.97 29.50 0.21
CA TRP A 62 -9.69 28.26 -0.07
C TRP A 62 -9.87 27.99 -1.57
N TYR A 63 -9.58 28.96 -2.44
CA TYR A 63 -9.86 28.88 -3.87
C TYR A 63 -9.30 27.61 -4.51
N SER A 64 -8.01 27.34 -4.30
CA SER A 64 -7.35 26.14 -4.85
C SER A 64 -8.04 24.85 -4.41
N GLN A 65 -8.36 24.73 -3.12
CA GLN A 65 -9.05 23.56 -2.59
C GLN A 65 -10.49 23.47 -3.14
N ALA A 66 -11.18 24.60 -3.29
CA ALA A 66 -12.52 24.65 -3.85
C ALA A 66 -12.55 24.20 -5.32
N VAL A 67 -11.54 24.56 -6.14
CA VAL A 67 -11.40 24.04 -7.51
C VAL A 67 -11.30 22.50 -7.51
N PHE A 68 -10.48 21.93 -6.62
CA PHE A 68 -10.36 20.48 -6.49
C PHE A 68 -11.68 19.82 -6.09
N TYR A 69 -12.33 20.32 -5.03
CA TYR A 69 -13.58 19.74 -4.55
C TYR A 69 -14.71 19.89 -5.57
N ARG A 70 -14.71 20.95 -6.37
CA ARG A 70 -15.65 21.12 -7.48
C ARG A 70 -15.45 20.02 -8.52
N ALA A 71 -14.19 19.73 -8.90
CA ALA A 71 -13.87 18.63 -9.80
C ALA A 71 -14.32 17.26 -9.23
N LYS A 72 -14.19 17.06 -7.91
CA LYS A 72 -14.69 15.88 -7.21
C LYS A 72 -16.22 15.78 -7.29
N CYS A 73 -16.95 16.85 -7.05
CA CYS A 73 -18.41 16.88 -7.20
C CYS A 73 -18.85 16.55 -8.63
N LEU A 74 -18.11 17.04 -9.65
CA LEU A 74 -18.38 16.71 -11.05
C LEU A 74 -18.15 15.21 -11.34
N LYS A 75 -17.09 14.60 -10.77
CA LYS A 75 -16.76 13.18 -10.97
C LYS A 75 -17.87 12.25 -10.49
N GLU A 76 -18.49 12.59 -9.36
CA GLU A 76 -19.56 11.78 -8.75
C GLU A 76 -20.91 11.90 -9.50
N GLN A 77 -21.03 12.84 -10.44
CA GLN A 77 -22.22 13.00 -11.27
C GLN A 77 -22.10 12.19 -12.57
N ARG A 78 -23.01 11.20 -12.76
CA ARG A 78 -22.96 10.20 -13.85
C ARG A 78 -22.70 10.76 -15.26
N ARG A 79 -23.24 11.94 -15.58
CA ARG A 79 -23.16 12.54 -16.94
C ARG A 79 -22.03 13.55 -17.11
N LYS A 80 -21.25 13.83 -16.06
CA LYS A 80 -20.24 14.91 -16.05
C LYS A 80 -18.79 14.42 -16.12
N LYS A 81 -18.55 13.17 -16.55
CA LYS A 81 -17.19 12.56 -16.63
C LYS A 81 -16.19 13.43 -17.40
N LEU A 82 -16.59 14.03 -18.53
CA LEU A 82 -15.71 14.89 -19.34
C LEU A 82 -15.39 16.23 -18.67
N GLU A 83 -16.39 16.84 -18.05
CA GLU A 83 -16.23 18.08 -17.28
C GLU A 83 -15.31 17.86 -16.08
N ALA A 84 -15.53 16.77 -15.33
CA ALA A 84 -14.69 16.37 -14.21
C ALA A 84 -13.23 16.15 -14.64
N LEU A 85 -13.03 15.43 -15.75
CA LEU A 85 -11.70 15.18 -16.30
C LEU A 85 -10.99 16.49 -16.67
N LYS A 86 -11.69 17.42 -17.31
CA LYS A 86 -11.16 18.74 -17.62
C LYS A 86 -10.83 19.51 -16.33
N ALA A 87 -11.73 19.52 -15.35
CA ALA A 87 -11.55 20.24 -14.10
C ALA A 87 -10.31 19.74 -13.31
N PHE A 88 -10.09 18.42 -13.24
CA PHE A 88 -8.87 17.88 -12.62
C PHE A 88 -7.60 18.24 -13.42
N ARG A 89 -7.65 18.19 -14.76
CA ARG A 89 -6.51 18.62 -15.60
C ARG A 89 -6.16 20.09 -15.41
N ASP A 90 -7.16 20.93 -15.19
CA ASP A 90 -6.93 22.35 -14.94
C ASP A 90 -6.40 22.56 -13.52
N TYR A 91 -6.88 21.79 -12.53
CA TYR A 91 -6.35 21.80 -11.16
C TYR A 91 -4.85 21.44 -11.09
N ILE A 92 -4.42 20.37 -11.75
CA ILE A 92 -2.99 19.95 -11.73
C ILE A 92 -2.04 20.97 -12.38
N LYS A 93 -2.55 21.91 -13.17
CA LYS A 93 -1.74 22.99 -13.78
C LYS A 93 -1.60 24.20 -12.86
N ARG A 94 -2.40 24.31 -11.80
CA ARG A 94 -2.38 25.45 -10.88
C ARG A 94 -1.08 25.51 -10.09
N ARG A 95 -0.58 26.73 -9.83
CA ARG A 95 0.67 26.95 -9.07
C ARG A 95 0.49 26.75 -7.56
N ASP A 96 -0.68 27.10 -7.05
CA ASP A 96 -1.10 27.02 -5.64
C ASP A 96 -1.75 25.68 -5.27
N ARG A 97 -1.54 24.63 -6.08
CA ARG A 97 -2.09 23.29 -5.81
C ARG A 97 -1.39 22.64 -4.63
N SER A 98 -2.15 21.93 -3.81
CA SER A 98 -1.58 21.03 -2.80
C SER A 98 -0.98 19.80 -3.47
N LYS A 99 0.15 19.31 -2.95
CA LYS A 99 0.78 18.07 -3.45
C LYS A 99 -0.14 16.86 -3.28
N SER A 100 -0.81 16.73 -2.13
CA SER A 100 -1.73 15.60 -1.87
C SER A 100 -2.95 15.63 -2.79
N LEU A 101 -3.59 16.79 -2.92
CA LEU A 101 -4.75 16.95 -3.80
C LEU A 101 -4.36 16.81 -5.29
N ALA A 102 -3.13 17.17 -5.65
CA ALA A 102 -2.62 16.93 -6.99
C ALA A 102 -2.47 15.42 -7.27
N GLU A 103 -1.97 14.63 -6.32
CA GLU A 103 -1.94 13.18 -6.42
C GLU A 103 -3.36 12.61 -6.60
N ASP A 104 -4.32 12.99 -5.73
CA ASP A 104 -5.72 12.58 -5.84
C ASP A 104 -6.37 12.94 -7.19
N SER A 105 -6.00 14.09 -7.73
CA SER A 105 -6.44 14.54 -9.05
C SER A 105 -5.88 13.67 -10.16
N GLU A 106 -4.60 13.30 -10.08
CA GLU A 106 -3.98 12.39 -11.05
C GLU A 106 -4.64 11.00 -11.01
N LEU A 107 -4.93 10.47 -9.82
CA LEU A 107 -5.67 9.21 -9.65
C LEU A 107 -7.08 9.31 -10.24
N SER A 108 -7.78 10.42 -9.98
CA SER A 108 -9.12 10.67 -10.52
C SER A 108 -9.12 10.80 -12.05
N ILE A 109 -8.07 11.39 -12.64
CA ILE A 109 -7.91 11.43 -14.09
C ILE A 109 -7.75 10.02 -14.66
N ILE A 110 -6.93 9.16 -14.03
CA ILE A 110 -6.75 7.76 -14.46
C ILE A 110 -8.10 7.02 -14.43
N ASP A 111 -8.86 7.16 -13.35
CA ASP A 111 -10.17 6.53 -13.21
C ASP A 111 -11.16 7.01 -14.28
N LEU A 112 -11.28 8.33 -14.46
CA LEU A 112 -12.19 8.92 -15.44
C LEU A 112 -11.80 8.53 -16.87
N ALA A 113 -10.51 8.53 -17.18
CA ALA A 113 -10.00 8.11 -18.47
C ALA A 113 -10.35 6.64 -18.77
N TYR A 114 -10.22 5.77 -17.77
CA TYR A 114 -10.59 4.36 -17.90
C TYR A 114 -12.10 4.17 -18.08
N GLU A 115 -12.93 4.89 -17.32
CA GLU A 115 -14.38 4.84 -17.50
C GLU A 115 -14.82 5.38 -18.87
N LEU A 116 -14.18 6.42 -19.38
CA LEU A 116 -14.44 6.92 -20.74
C LEU A 116 -14.01 5.92 -21.81
N TYR A 117 -12.90 5.21 -21.60
CA TYR A 117 -12.49 4.09 -22.46
C TYR A 117 -13.55 2.98 -22.46
N LYS A 118 -14.08 2.60 -21.29
CA LYS A 118 -15.18 1.62 -21.18
C LYS A 118 -16.45 2.06 -21.92
N ASP A 119 -16.71 3.36 -21.95
CA ASP A 119 -17.79 3.97 -22.74
C ASP A 119 -17.46 4.04 -24.26
N GLY A 120 -16.38 3.41 -24.72
CA GLY A 120 -15.98 3.34 -26.13
C GLY A 120 -15.04 4.47 -26.59
N LYS A 121 -14.71 5.44 -25.73
CA LYS A 121 -13.85 6.57 -26.08
C LYS A 121 -12.38 6.20 -25.91
N ARG A 122 -11.87 5.39 -26.83
CA ARG A 122 -10.52 4.83 -26.81
C ARG A 122 -9.39 5.87 -26.64
N SER A 123 -9.54 7.07 -27.19
CA SER A 123 -8.52 8.13 -27.14
C SER A 123 -8.10 8.51 -25.72
N TYR A 124 -8.96 8.29 -24.71
CA TYR A 124 -8.64 8.60 -23.32
C TYR A 124 -7.61 7.66 -22.69
N LEU A 125 -7.29 6.52 -23.31
CA LEU A 125 -6.20 5.65 -22.85
C LEU A 125 -4.85 6.38 -22.77
N ALA A 126 -4.63 7.36 -23.65
CA ALA A 126 -3.42 8.18 -23.64
C ALA A 126 -3.19 8.91 -22.29
N GLU A 127 -4.26 9.23 -21.56
CA GLU A 127 -4.13 9.81 -20.22
C GLU A 127 -3.56 8.83 -19.21
N ILE A 128 -3.95 7.56 -19.28
CA ILE A 128 -3.43 6.54 -18.38
C ILE A 128 -1.97 6.24 -18.74
N GLU A 129 -1.67 6.09 -20.04
CA GLU A 129 -0.34 5.79 -20.53
C GLU A 129 0.70 6.85 -20.17
N LYS A 130 0.36 8.14 -20.30
CA LYS A 130 1.23 9.25 -19.90
C LYS A 130 1.68 9.15 -18.44
N ARG A 131 0.85 8.55 -17.57
CA ARG A 131 1.10 8.46 -16.13
C ARG A 131 1.98 7.27 -15.74
N LEU A 132 2.25 6.35 -16.66
CA LEU A 132 3.25 5.29 -16.48
C LEU A 132 4.67 5.83 -16.27
N SER A 133 4.95 7.07 -16.71
CA SER A 133 6.23 7.74 -16.49
C SER A 133 6.18 8.80 -15.38
N SER A 134 5.14 8.80 -14.56
CA SER A 134 5.03 9.75 -13.44
C SER A 134 6.16 9.55 -12.43
N SER A 135 6.77 10.65 -11.98
CA SER A 135 7.74 10.64 -10.87
C SER A 135 7.07 10.27 -9.54
N ASN A 136 5.79 10.60 -9.39
CA ASN A 136 4.98 10.14 -8.28
C ASN A 136 4.67 8.64 -8.45
N ARG A 137 5.22 7.85 -7.52
CA ARG A 137 5.09 6.39 -7.49
C ARG A 137 3.64 5.91 -7.38
N VAL A 138 2.83 6.55 -6.54
CA VAL A 138 1.42 6.18 -6.32
C VAL A 138 0.65 6.31 -7.64
N VAL A 139 0.80 7.45 -8.31
CA VAL A 139 0.20 7.71 -9.63
C VAL A 139 0.67 6.70 -10.68
N ARG A 140 1.98 6.45 -10.73
CA ARG A 140 2.59 5.53 -11.70
C ARG A 140 2.07 4.10 -11.54
N TYR A 141 2.02 3.60 -10.31
CA TYR A 141 1.55 2.25 -10.02
C TYR A 141 0.06 2.11 -10.24
N PHE A 142 -0.73 3.11 -9.84
CA PHE A 142 -2.17 3.11 -10.08
C PHE A 142 -2.47 3.10 -11.58
N ALA A 143 -1.75 3.88 -12.38
CA ALA A 143 -1.86 3.86 -13.84
C ALA A 143 -1.57 2.47 -14.43
N ALA A 144 -0.50 1.81 -13.99
CA ALA A 144 -0.13 0.48 -14.47
C ALA A 144 -1.18 -0.58 -14.13
N ILE A 145 -1.67 -0.59 -12.88
CA ILE A 145 -2.73 -1.50 -12.45
C ILE A 145 -4.01 -1.23 -13.24
N LYS A 146 -4.40 0.03 -13.44
CA LYS A 146 -5.61 0.36 -14.22
C LYS A 146 -5.46 -0.04 -15.69
N LEU A 147 -4.31 0.21 -16.31
CA LEU A 147 -4.04 -0.13 -17.71
C LEU A 147 -4.04 -1.65 -17.94
N SER A 148 -3.67 -2.45 -16.94
CA SER A 148 -3.76 -3.92 -17.01
C SER A 148 -5.19 -4.46 -17.22
N GLN A 149 -6.20 -3.65 -16.92
CA GLN A 149 -7.61 -4.00 -17.06
C GLN A 149 -8.17 -3.70 -18.46
N VAL A 150 -7.40 -3.02 -19.30
CA VAL A 150 -7.76 -2.71 -20.68
C VAL A 150 -7.80 -4.00 -21.50
N LYS A 151 -8.87 -4.18 -22.29
CA LYS A 151 -9.08 -5.41 -23.09
C LYS A 151 -8.00 -5.62 -24.14
N GLU A 152 -7.46 -4.52 -24.65
CA GLU A 152 -6.47 -4.53 -25.72
C GLU A 152 -5.09 -4.90 -25.20
N LYS A 153 -4.66 -6.13 -25.49
CA LYS A 153 -3.39 -6.69 -25.00
C LYS A 153 -2.16 -5.84 -25.32
N LYS A 154 -2.10 -5.25 -26.53
CA LYS A 154 -1.00 -4.38 -26.94
C LYS A 154 -0.92 -3.08 -26.14
N VAL A 155 -2.05 -2.58 -25.65
CA VAL A 155 -2.08 -1.40 -24.78
C VAL A 155 -1.75 -1.80 -23.35
N ALA A 156 -2.40 -2.87 -22.87
CA ALA A 156 -2.20 -3.38 -21.52
C ALA A 156 -0.75 -3.81 -21.26
N SER A 157 -0.04 -4.32 -22.28
CA SER A 157 1.39 -4.70 -22.19
C SER A 157 2.32 -3.55 -21.86
N ARG A 158 1.90 -2.29 -22.10
CA ARG A 158 2.67 -1.09 -21.71
C ARG A 158 2.81 -0.96 -20.20
N ALA A 159 1.91 -1.58 -19.42
CA ALA A 159 1.99 -1.59 -17.95
C ALA A 159 3.06 -2.55 -17.41
N VAL A 160 3.49 -3.54 -18.19
CA VAL A 160 4.35 -4.66 -17.73
C VAL A 160 5.63 -4.19 -17.02
N PRO A 161 6.40 -3.22 -17.54
CA PRO A 161 7.62 -2.78 -16.86
C PRO A 161 7.36 -2.23 -15.46
N VAL A 162 6.28 -1.46 -15.30
CA VAL A 162 5.88 -0.89 -14.00
C VAL A 162 5.35 -1.96 -13.06
N LEU A 163 4.56 -2.92 -13.57
CA LEU A 163 4.07 -4.02 -12.74
C LEU A 163 5.21 -4.93 -12.24
N LYS A 164 6.22 -5.20 -13.09
CA LYS A 164 7.45 -5.89 -12.67
C LYS A 164 8.22 -5.08 -11.63
N GLU A 165 8.30 -3.75 -11.80
CA GLU A 165 8.89 -2.86 -10.79
C GLU A 165 8.21 -3.02 -9.43
N ILE A 166 6.87 -3.01 -9.38
CA ILE A 166 6.10 -3.16 -8.13
C ILE A 166 6.47 -4.48 -7.42
N ILE A 167 6.46 -5.60 -8.15
CA ILE A 167 6.73 -6.92 -7.58
C ILE A 167 8.13 -7.01 -6.96
N LYS A 168 9.12 -6.37 -7.61
CA LYS A 168 10.53 -6.44 -7.24
C LYS A 168 10.91 -5.47 -6.12
N LYS A 169 10.36 -4.26 -6.12
CA LYS A 169 10.83 -3.17 -5.23
C LYS A 169 9.94 -2.93 -4.02
N GLU A 170 8.65 -3.23 -4.11
CA GLU A 170 7.73 -2.95 -3.00
C GLU A 170 7.81 -4.04 -1.93
N LYS A 171 7.62 -3.64 -0.67
CA LYS A 171 7.59 -4.55 0.48
C LYS A 171 6.17 -4.96 0.87
N ASP A 172 5.18 -4.17 0.47
CA ASP A 172 3.78 -4.45 0.75
C ASP A 172 3.31 -5.64 -0.10
N ASP A 173 3.05 -6.77 0.56
CA ASP A 173 2.62 -7.99 -0.10
C ASP A 173 1.28 -7.83 -0.81
N GLU A 174 0.36 -7.03 -0.28
CA GLU A 174 -0.92 -6.79 -0.94
C GLU A 174 -0.72 -6.07 -2.29
N LEU A 175 0.13 -5.04 -2.31
CA LEU A 175 0.45 -4.32 -3.53
C LEU A 175 1.19 -5.20 -4.55
N ARG A 176 2.13 -6.04 -4.10
CA ARG A 176 2.82 -7.00 -4.95
C ARG A 176 1.86 -8.02 -5.56
N ASP A 177 0.93 -8.55 -4.76
CA ASP A 177 -0.05 -9.52 -5.24
C ASP A 177 -1.05 -8.90 -6.21
N ARG A 178 -1.51 -7.67 -5.95
CA ARG A 178 -2.29 -6.88 -6.92
C ARG A 178 -1.54 -6.71 -8.24
N ALA A 179 -0.24 -6.47 -8.21
CA ALA A 179 0.59 -6.35 -9.42
C ALA A 179 0.78 -7.69 -10.15
N LYS A 180 0.92 -8.82 -9.44
CA LYS A 180 0.94 -10.17 -10.04
C LYS A 180 -0.37 -10.48 -10.75
N ILE A 181 -1.51 -10.21 -10.11
CA ILE A 181 -2.82 -10.41 -10.72
C ILE A 181 -2.98 -9.50 -11.94
N ALA A 182 -2.52 -8.25 -11.85
CA ALA A 182 -2.49 -7.34 -13.00
C ALA A 182 -1.64 -7.92 -14.15
N LEU A 183 -0.45 -8.46 -13.87
CA LEU A 183 0.38 -9.12 -14.88
C LEU A 183 -0.29 -10.33 -15.50
N LEU A 184 -0.95 -11.19 -14.71
CA LEU A 184 -1.74 -12.32 -15.23
C LEU A 184 -2.78 -11.88 -16.24
N ARG A 185 -3.47 -10.76 -16.00
CA ARG A 185 -4.47 -10.22 -16.93
C ARG A 185 -3.85 -9.78 -18.24
N VAL A 186 -2.62 -9.27 -18.22
CA VAL A 186 -1.92 -8.77 -19.40
C VAL A 186 -1.33 -9.93 -20.17
N ASP A 187 -0.43 -10.66 -19.54
CA ASP A 187 0.33 -11.78 -20.10
C ASP A 187 0.56 -12.85 -19.03
N PRO A 188 -0.23 -13.95 -19.07
CA PRO A 188 -0.08 -15.07 -18.14
C PRO A 188 1.30 -15.73 -18.18
N GLY A 189 2.04 -15.64 -19.30
CA GLY A 189 3.34 -16.27 -19.47
C GLY A 189 4.46 -15.60 -18.65
N VAL A 190 4.30 -14.32 -18.31
CA VAL A 190 5.32 -13.51 -17.61
C VAL A 190 5.58 -13.97 -16.17
N LEU A 191 4.68 -14.75 -15.57
CA LEU A 191 4.89 -15.26 -14.22
C LEU A 191 5.82 -16.46 -14.14
N LYS A 192 6.07 -17.16 -15.24
CA LYS A 192 7.06 -18.26 -15.26
C LYS A 192 8.45 -17.75 -14.84
N ASP A 193 8.81 -16.55 -15.29
CA ASP A 193 10.08 -15.89 -14.95
C ASP A 193 10.10 -15.34 -13.51
N LEU A 194 8.94 -15.18 -12.86
CA LEU A 194 8.81 -14.58 -11.52
C LEU A 194 8.68 -15.62 -10.40
N GLU A 195 8.32 -16.87 -10.73
CA GLU A 195 8.34 -17.99 -9.79
C GLU A 195 9.78 -18.35 -9.36
N GLU A 196 10.77 -18.07 -10.20
CA GLU A 196 12.19 -18.35 -9.92
C GLU A 196 12.85 -17.35 -8.95
N GLU A 197 12.24 -16.17 -8.71
CA GLU A 197 12.83 -15.11 -7.86
C GLU A 197 12.31 -15.07 -6.41
N ARG A 198 11.53 -16.06 -5.96
CA ARG A 198 11.43 -16.26 -4.51
C ARG A 198 12.73 -16.94 -4.07
N PRO A 199 13.56 -16.35 -3.19
CA PRO A 199 14.30 -17.17 -2.27
C PRO A 199 13.22 -17.86 -1.43
N VAL A 200 12.76 -19.02 -1.89
CA VAL A 200 12.22 -20.02 -0.99
C VAL A 200 13.31 -20.10 0.06
N ARG A 201 13.08 -19.55 1.26
CA ARG A 201 13.85 -19.98 2.42
C ARG A 201 13.67 -21.48 2.39
N LYS A 202 14.65 -22.22 1.85
CA LYS A 202 14.60 -23.69 1.79
C LYS A 202 14.17 -24.08 3.18
N ALA A 203 13.01 -24.72 3.27
CA ALA A 203 12.45 -25.07 4.56
C ALA A 203 13.52 -25.91 5.25
N LYS A 204 14.11 -25.38 6.33
CA LYS A 204 15.14 -26.07 7.10
C LYS A 204 14.60 -27.46 7.44
N LEU A 205 15.31 -28.52 7.10
CA LEU A 205 14.92 -29.91 7.33
C LEU A 205 15.76 -30.49 8.46
N LEU A 206 15.11 -30.97 9.52
CA LEU A 206 15.75 -31.85 10.49
C LEU A 206 15.98 -33.22 9.86
N LYS A 207 17.22 -33.68 9.91
CA LYS A 207 17.63 -35.02 9.49
C LYS A 207 18.03 -35.79 10.73
N ILE A 208 17.42 -36.97 10.92
CA ILE A 208 17.86 -37.93 11.93
C ILE A 208 18.23 -39.22 11.21
N ARG A 209 19.39 -39.76 11.56
CA ARG A 209 19.87 -41.06 11.07
C ARG A 209 20.32 -41.89 12.25
N VAL A 210 19.89 -43.14 12.30
CA VAL A 210 20.35 -44.11 13.30
C VAL A 210 20.99 -45.29 12.58
N TRP A 211 22.15 -45.69 13.07
CA TRP A 211 22.85 -46.90 12.66
C TRP A 211 22.97 -47.82 13.87
N LYS A 212 22.84 -49.12 13.65
CA LYS A 212 23.09 -50.17 14.64
C LYS A 212 24.00 -51.22 14.01
N ASP A 213 25.10 -51.54 14.66
CA ASP A 213 26.11 -52.51 14.19
C ASP A 213 26.57 -52.25 12.74
N GLY A 214 26.62 -50.97 12.34
CA GLY A 214 27.01 -50.52 11.00
C GLY A 214 25.86 -50.43 9.97
N GLU A 215 24.67 -50.96 10.25
CA GLU A 215 23.51 -50.87 9.37
C GLU A 215 22.58 -49.71 9.73
N GLN A 216 22.13 -48.95 8.73
CA GLN A 216 21.22 -47.81 8.96
C GLN A 216 19.79 -48.30 9.21
N THR A 217 19.32 -48.20 10.45
CA THR A 217 18.01 -48.67 10.88
C THR A 217 16.92 -47.60 10.81
N LEU A 218 17.27 -46.31 10.89
CA LEU A 218 16.29 -45.22 10.88
C LEU A 218 16.73 -44.04 10.01
N LYS A 219 15.79 -43.50 9.24
CA LYS A 219 15.96 -42.34 8.37
C LYS A 219 14.76 -41.41 8.45
N ILE A 220 14.91 -40.30 9.17
CA ILE A 220 13.85 -39.29 9.32
C ILE A 220 14.28 -37.99 8.64
N ASN A 221 13.36 -37.37 7.89
CA ASN A 221 13.51 -36.06 7.26
C ASN A 221 12.22 -35.26 7.52
N ILE A 222 12.26 -34.26 8.39
CA ILE A 222 11.07 -33.50 8.78
C ILE A 222 11.37 -32.01 8.71
N PRO A 223 10.43 -31.14 8.26
CA PRO A 223 10.60 -29.70 8.38
C PRO A 223 10.91 -29.27 9.82
N TRP A 224 11.93 -28.44 10.01
CA TRP A 224 12.37 -27.97 11.33
C TRP A 224 11.24 -27.36 12.13
N ALA A 225 10.37 -26.57 11.51
CA ALA A 225 9.21 -25.99 12.17
C ALA A 225 8.24 -27.04 12.74
N LEU A 226 8.11 -28.20 12.09
CA LEU A 226 7.28 -29.29 12.58
C LEU A 226 7.99 -30.08 13.69
N ALA A 227 9.30 -30.27 13.58
CA ALA A 227 10.10 -30.90 14.63
C ALA A 227 10.13 -30.05 15.90
N ASP A 228 10.29 -28.72 15.77
CA ASP A 228 10.27 -27.75 16.87
C ASP A 228 8.94 -27.77 17.62
N LEU A 229 7.83 -27.81 16.88
CA LEU A 229 6.51 -27.95 17.47
C LEU A 229 6.33 -29.29 18.20
N ALA A 230 6.76 -30.40 17.59
CA ALA A 230 6.62 -31.73 18.19
C ALA A 230 7.45 -31.88 19.46
N LEU A 231 8.72 -31.45 19.43
CA LEU A 231 9.64 -31.55 20.58
C LEU A 231 9.26 -30.57 21.69
N GLY A 232 8.76 -29.38 21.33
CA GLY A 232 8.22 -28.41 22.29
C GLY A 232 6.93 -28.88 22.99
N SER A 233 6.21 -29.84 22.39
CA SER A 233 4.96 -30.41 22.94
C SER A 233 5.15 -31.62 23.85
N ILE A 234 6.39 -32.09 24.05
CA ILE A 234 6.71 -33.17 24.99
C ILE A 234 6.46 -32.69 26.42
N GLU A 235 5.86 -33.52 27.27
CA GLU A 235 5.56 -33.16 28.66
C GLU A 235 6.84 -32.99 29.48
N GLU A 236 6.84 -32.08 30.45
CA GLU A 236 8.03 -31.76 31.26
C GLU A 236 8.56 -32.96 32.06
N GLU A 237 7.69 -33.90 32.44
CA GLU A 237 8.08 -35.13 33.13
C GLU A 237 8.92 -36.06 32.21
N GLU A 238 8.56 -36.16 30.93
CA GLU A 238 9.31 -36.91 29.91
C GLU A 238 10.61 -36.21 29.54
N LYS A 239 10.63 -34.87 29.48
CA LYS A 239 11.89 -34.13 29.28
C LYS A 239 12.85 -34.35 30.45
N ALA A 240 12.32 -34.38 31.69
CA ALA A 240 13.12 -34.60 32.88
C ALA A 240 13.71 -36.01 32.96
N SER A 241 13.00 -37.04 32.48
CA SER A 241 13.55 -38.41 32.40
C SER A 241 14.68 -38.51 31.39
N LEU A 242 14.49 -37.99 30.17
CA LEU A 242 15.53 -37.95 29.14
C LEU A 242 16.78 -37.18 29.57
N LYS A 243 16.59 -36.07 30.30
CA LYS A 243 17.69 -35.29 30.86
C LYS A 243 18.52 -36.07 31.88
N LYS A 244 17.89 -36.93 32.69
CA LYS A 244 18.61 -37.83 33.63
C LYS A 244 19.44 -38.89 32.91
N GLU A 245 19.00 -39.30 31.72
CA GLU A 245 19.74 -40.20 30.83
C GLU A 245 20.84 -39.49 30.03
N GLY A 246 21.01 -38.17 30.21
CA GLY A 246 22.05 -37.37 29.57
C GLY A 246 21.59 -36.63 28.31
N TYR A 247 20.31 -36.68 27.97
CA TYR A 247 19.73 -36.08 26.77
C TYR A 247 18.89 -34.84 27.11
N ASP A 248 19.51 -33.66 27.12
CA ASP A 248 18.81 -32.38 27.33
C ASP A 248 18.25 -31.85 25.99
N LEU A 249 16.96 -32.09 25.76
CA LEU A 249 16.28 -31.75 24.51
C LEU A 249 16.30 -30.24 24.21
N ASP A 250 16.14 -29.37 25.20
CA ASP A 250 16.14 -27.92 25.00
C ASP A 250 17.53 -27.44 24.54
N THR A 251 18.59 -28.01 25.11
CA THR A 251 19.97 -27.72 24.74
C THR A 251 20.28 -28.22 23.32
N ILE A 252 19.83 -29.44 22.98
CA ILE A 252 19.96 -30.01 21.64
C ILE A 252 19.25 -29.13 20.61
N MET A 253 18.02 -28.71 20.88
CA MET A 253 17.22 -27.86 19.99
C MET A 253 17.86 -26.49 19.77
N LYS A 254 18.33 -25.86 20.84
CA LYS A 254 19.04 -24.59 20.76
C LYS A 254 20.32 -24.71 19.93
N THR A 255 21.11 -25.76 20.17
CA THR A 255 22.37 -26.01 19.45
C THR A 255 22.13 -26.21 17.95
N LEU A 256 21.12 -27.01 17.58
CA LEU A 256 20.72 -27.22 16.20
C LEU A 256 20.24 -25.93 15.53
N ALA A 257 19.48 -25.09 16.24
CA ALA A 257 18.93 -23.85 15.71
C ALA A 257 19.99 -22.74 15.51
N GLU A 258 20.93 -22.61 16.45
CA GLU A 258 21.89 -21.50 16.51
C GLU A 258 23.20 -21.81 15.77
N VAL A 259 23.74 -23.02 15.93
CA VAL A 259 25.11 -23.36 15.50
C VAL A 259 25.12 -24.12 14.17
N GLY A 260 24.02 -24.81 13.83
CA GLY A 260 23.92 -25.64 12.62
C GLY A 260 24.88 -26.85 12.63
N GLU A 261 25.37 -27.22 13.81
CA GLU A 261 26.27 -28.36 13.99
C GLU A 261 25.52 -29.70 13.88
N ILE A 262 26.24 -30.71 13.40
CA ILE A 262 25.75 -32.09 13.39
C ILE A 262 25.99 -32.66 14.78
N ILE A 263 24.93 -33.05 15.47
CA ILE A 263 25.00 -33.72 16.75
C ILE A 263 25.23 -35.22 16.53
N TYR A 264 26.24 -35.77 17.19
CA TYR A 264 26.60 -37.18 17.16
C TYR A 264 26.40 -37.78 18.55
N ILE A 265 25.62 -38.85 18.63
CA ILE A 265 25.42 -39.64 19.85
C ILE A 265 25.89 -41.06 19.55
N GLU A 266 26.84 -41.58 20.32
CA GLU A 266 27.39 -42.93 20.16
C GLU A 266 27.19 -43.72 21.46
N ASN A 267 26.49 -44.86 21.36
CA ASN A 267 26.43 -45.85 22.41
C ASN A 267 27.28 -47.07 22.01
N LYS A 268 28.49 -47.15 22.59
CA LYS A 268 29.48 -48.20 22.28
C LYS A 268 29.09 -49.58 22.78
N GLU A 269 28.27 -49.67 23.83
CA GLU A 269 27.82 -50.95 24.38
C GLU A 269 26.73 -51.59 23.51
N GLU A 270 25.93 -50.76 22.83
CA GLU A 270 24.81 -51.19 21.98
C GLU A 270 25.09 -51.07 20.47
N GLY A 271 26.33 -50.74 20.08
CA GLY A 271 26.73 -50.58 18.68
C GLY A 271 25.93 -49.52 17.91
N THR A 272 25.35 -48.53 18.61
CA THR A 272 24.36 -47.60 18.05
C THR A 272 24.94 -46.21 17.86
N ILE A 273 24.77 -45.63 16.66
CA ILE A 273 25.21 -44.28 16.29
C ILE A 273 24.00 -43.49 15.82
N ILE A 274 23.78 -42.29 16.38
CA ILE A 274 22.72 -41.36 15.98
C ILE A 274 23.37 -40.07 15.46
N LYS A 275 22.92 -39.60 14.29
CA LYS A 275 23.30 -38.29 13.73
C LYS A 275 22.07 -37.41 13.53
N ILE A 276 22.14 -36.17 14.01
CA ILE A 276 21.05 -35.19 13.96
C ILE A 276 21.59 -33.87 13.41
N TRP A 277 20.96 -33.27 12.39
CA TRP A 277 21.36 -31.97 11.86
C TRP A 277 20.22 -31.26 11.10
N ILE A 278 20.37 -29.96 10.86
CA ILE A 278 19.45 -29.15 10.04
C ILE A 278 20.07 -28.86 8.67
N GLU A 279 19.31 -29.10 7.59
CA GLU A 279 19.67 -28.80 6.20
C GLU A 279 18.79 -27.70 5.58
#